data_AF-A0A967EN85-F1
#
_entry.id   AF-A0A967EN85-F1
#
_cell.length_a   1.000
_cell.length_b   1.000
_cell.length_c   1.000
_cell.angle_alpha   90.00
_cell.angle_beta   90.00
_cell.angle_gamma   90.00
#
_symmetry.space_group_name_H-M   'P 1'
#
loop_
_entity.id
_entity.type
_entity.pdbx_description
1 polymer ?
#
loop_
_entity_poly.entity_id
_entity_poly.type
_entity_poly.pdbx_seq_one_letter_code
_entity_poly.pdbx_strand_id
1 'polypeptide(L)'
;MKLPTVSKLVMVGSFIAVIGVFLPWYNDIDKYGFGDMFLGISGPLYLAGIIVLLSGIASFSMIAFRLFDKPVPKLPLKENQFYVFSSSVSLTMLVLSISVFFHNSFGVSLVDKSIGVGLYLGLFGSGIVMLGAIIALRNREISFDVEGNLEPLIDVNEEHRKTQPLDEAMKVKSAVQDSIDEFTSHAERDSTQSADTKDIQS
;
A
#
# COMPACT_ATOMS: atom_id res chain seq x y z
N MET A 1 -2.27 20.56 8.33
CA MET A 1 -1.58 19.57 7.48
C MET A 1 -1.67 20.00 6.02
N LYS A 2 -0.57 20.05 5.26
CA LYS A 2 -0.62 20.34 3.81
C LYS A 2 -0.77 19.01 3.05
N LEU A 3 -1.93 18.80 2.42
CA LEU A 3 -2.16 17.63 1.55
C LEU A 3 -1.19 17.66 0.36
N PRO A 4 -0.60 16.51 -0.03
CA PRO A 4 0.16 16.39 -1.27
C PRO A 4 -0.69 16.84 -2.46
N THR A 5 -0.08 17.55 -3.41
CA THR A 5 -0.77 18.08 -4.59
C THR A 5 -1.51 16.98 -5.36
N VAL A 6 -0.93 15.79 -5.44
CA VAL A 6 -1.53 14.64 -6.12
C VAL A 6 -2.81 14.16 -5.42
N SER A 7 -2.83 14.12 -4.09
CA SER A 7 -4.03 13.75 -3.32
C SER A 7 -5.15 14.78 -3.50
N LYS A 8 -4.83 16.07 -3.64
CA LYS A 8 -5.82 17.09 -3.96
C LYS A 8 -6.45 16.86 -5.33
N LEU A 9 -5.63 16.49 -6.32
CA LEU A 9 -6.10 16.24 -7.67
C LEU A 9 -7.06 15.03 -7.71
N VAL A 10 -6.74 13.95 -7.00
CA VAL A 10 -7.62 12.78 -6.84
C VAL A 10 -8.90 13.15 -6.09
N MET A 11 -8.82 13.94 -5.02
CA MET A 11 -10.00 14.41 -4.27
C MET A 11 -10.93 15.26 -5.14
N VAL A 12 -10.39 16.21 -5.90
CA VAL A 12 -11.19 17.08 -6.77
C VAL A 12 -11.82 16.28 -7.90
N GLY A 13 -11.05 15.39 -8.56
CA GLY A 13 -11.58 14.55 -9.62
C GLY A 13 -12.69 13.60 -9.14
N SER A 14 -12.52 12.97 -7.97
CA SER A 14 -13.55 12.10 -7.40
C SER A 14 -14.81 12.86 -7.00
N PHE A 15 -14.66 14.07 -6.47
CA PHE A 15 -15.78 14.95 -6.15
C PHE A 15 -16.56 15.38 -7.41
N ILE A 16 -15.86 15.78 -8.47
CA ILE A 16 -16.47 16.10 -9.77
C ILE A 16 -17.22 14.90 -10.34
N ALA A 17 -16.62 13.71 -10.28
CA ALA A 17 -17.27 12.48 -10.76
C ALA A 17 -18.56 12.17 -9.98
N VAL A 18 -18.55 12.31 -8.65
CA VAL A 18 -19.73 12.12 -7.80
C VAL A 18 -20.84 13.10 -8.18
N ILE A 19 -20.53 14.39 -8.32
CA ILE A 19 -21.51 15.40 -8.76
C ILE A 19 -22.04 15.07 -10.16
N GLY A 20 -21.17 14.61 -11.08
CA GLY A 20 -21.55 14.23 -12.44
C GLY A 20 -22.61 13.14 -12.51
N VAL A 21 -22.67 12.22 -11.53
CA VAL A 21 -23.70 11.17 -11.48
C VAL A 21 -25.09 11.74 -11.16
N PHE A 22 -25.17 12.80 -10.37
CA PHE A 22 -26.44 13.46 -10.01
C PHE A 22 -26.91 14.48 -11.06
N LEU A 23 -26.18 14.60 -12.16
CA LEU A 23 -26.53 15.47 -13.28
C LEU A 23 -27.04 14.65 -14.46
N PRO A 24 -27.73 15.28 -15.44
CA PRO A 24 -28.26 14.59 -16.61
C PRO A 24 -27.15 13.92 -17.40
N TRP A 25 -27.25 12.61 -17.62
CA TRP A 25 -26.31 11.84 -18.44
C TRP A 25 -26.73 11.83 -19.90
N TYR A 26 -28.03 11.76 -20.15
CA TYR A 26 -28.59 11.85 -21.47
C TYR A 26 -30.04 12.35 -21.40
N ASN A 27 -30.49 12.95 -22.49
CA ASN A 27 -31.89 13.31 -22.67
C ASN A 27 -32.44 12.53 -23.85
N ASP A 28 -33.66 12.05 -23.65
CA ASP A 28 -34.40 11.29 -24.64
C ASP A 28 -35.57 12.14 -25.12
N ILE A 29 -35.38 12.88 -26.21
CA ILE A 29 -36.34 13.87 -26.70
C ILE A 29 -37.03 13.33 -27.96
N ASP A 30 -38.36 13.27 -27.92
CA ASP A 30 -39.18 12.93 -29.08
C ASP A 30 -39.28 14.12 -30.06
N LYS A 31 -39.73 13.85 -31.28
CA LYS A 31 -39.98 14.83 -32.36
C LYS A 31 -40.81 16.04 -31.93
N TYR A 32 -41.62 15.89 -30.88
CA TYR A 32 -42.50 16.92 -30.36
C TYR A 32 -41.89 17.74 -29.22
N GLY A 33 -40.60 17.54 -28.91
CA GLY A 33 -39.90 18.27 -27.85
C GLY A 33 -40.23 17.81 -26.43
N PHE A 34 -41.07 16.78 -26.28
CA PHE A 34 -41.30 16.09 -25.01
C PHE A 34 -40.26 15.00 -24.86
N GLY A 35 -39.67 14.92 -23.68
CA GLY A 35 -38.61 13.95 -23.42
C GLY A 35 -38.33 13.76 -21.95
N ASP A 36 -37.76 12.60 -21.64
CA ASP A 36 -37.30 12.27 -20.30
C ASP A 36 -35.81 12.57 -20.17
N MET A 37 -35.45 13.15 -19.03
CA MET A 37 -34.08 13.44 -18.65
C MET A 37 -33.62 12.37 -17.67
N PHE A 38 -32.58 11.63 -18.04
CA PHE A 38 -32.06 10.55 -17.21
C PHE A 38 -30.75 10.98 -16.54
N LEU A 39 -30.76 10.94 -15.21
CA LEU A 39 -29.58 11.06 -14.35
C LEU A 39 -28.76 9.77 -14.41
N GLY A 40 -27.49 9.83 -14.03
CA GLY A 40 -26.64 8.63 -13.96
C GLY A 40 -27.15 7.55 -13.03
N ILE A 41 -27.85 7.92 -11.95
CA ILE A 41 -28.48 6.98 -11.01
C ILE A 41 -29.89 6.51 -11.42
N SER A 42 -30.39 6.93 -12.58
CA SER A 42 -31.75 6.65 -13.03
C SER A 42 -31.77 6.10 -14.46
N GLY A 43 -32.90 5.54 -14.87
CA GLY A 43 -33.07 5.00 -16.22
C GLY A 43 -32.30 3.70 -16.45
N PRO A 44 -32.29 3.20 -17.68
CA PRO A 44 -31.66 1.91 -18.00
C PRO A 44 -30.13 1.85 -17.81
N LEU A 45 -29.44 2.99 -17.65
CA LEU A 45 -27.99 3.04 -17.37
C LEU A 45 -27.66 3.20 -15.88
N TYR A 46 -28.65 3.09 -14.97
CA TYR A 46 -28.46 3.35 -13.54
C TYR A 46 -27.33 2.56 -12.88
N LEU A 47 -27.12 1.30 -13.30
CA LEU A 47 -26.10 0.43 -12.72
C LEU A 47 -24.70 0.99 -12.95
N ALA A 48 -24.42 1.51 -14.14
CA ALA A 48 -23.15 2.15 -14.47
C ALA A 48 -22.95 3.40 -13.60
N GLY A 49 -23.98 4.23 -13.44
CA GLY A 49 -23.89 5.41 -12.57
C GLY A 49 -23.71 5.08 -11.10
N ILE A 50 -24.36 4.03 -10.57
CA ILE A 50 -24.11 3.56 -9.19
C ILE A 50 -22.66 3.11 -9.02
N ILE A 51 -22.09 2.39 -9.98
CA ILE A 51 -20.68 1.98 -9.91
C ILE A 51 -19.75 3.19 -9.92
N VAL A 52 -20.01 4.18 -10.80
CA VAL A 52 -19.26 5.45 -10.84
C VAL A 52 -19.41 6.23 -9.53
N LEU A 53 -20.59 6.23 -8.93
CA LEU A 53 -20.87 6.89 -7.65
C LEU A 53 -20.10 6.23 -6.51
N LEU A 54 -20.19 4.89 -6.38
CA LEU A 54 -19.52 4.15 -5.32
C LEU A 54 -17.99 4.24 -5.43
N SER A 55 -17.45 4.14 -6.65
CA SER A 55 -16.02 4.33 -6.91
C SER A 55 -15.55 5.75 -6.56
N GLY A 56 -16.33 6.77 -6.93
CA GLY A 56 -16.08 8.17 -6.58
C GLY A 56 -16.12 8.41 -5.06
N ILE A 57 -17.17 7.96 -4.38
CA ILE A 57 -17.32 8.08 -2.92
C ILE A 57 -16.20 7.34 -2.19
N ALA A 58 -15.86 6.11 -2.60
CA ALA A 58 -14.79 5.35 -1.96
C ALA A 58 -13.44 6.06 -2.10
N SER A 59 -13.13 6.58 -3.31
CA SER A 59 -11.90 7.33 -3.56
C SER A 59 -11.85 8.64 -2.76
N PHE A 60 -12.96 9.38 -2.73
CA PHE A 60 -13.07 10.62 -1.96
C PHE A 60 -12.95 10.36 -0.46
N SER A 61 -13.64 9.34 0.06
CA SER A 61 -13.69 9.00 1.48
C SER A 61 -12.32 8.56 2.01
N MET A 62 -11.53 7.81 1.25
CA MET A 62 -10.17 7.45 1.66
C MET A 62 -9.27 8.68 1.90
N ILE A 63 -9.38 9.70 1.05
CA ILE A 63 -8.61 10.92 1.20
C ILE A 63 -9.20 11.79 2.32
N ALA A 64 -10.53 11.83 2.44
CA ALA A 64 -11.22 12.54 3.50
C ALA A 64 -10.86 11.98 4.89
N PHE A 65 -10.80 10.66 5.06
CA PHE A 65 -10.39 10.05 6.34
C PHE A 65 -8.98 10.47 6.76
N ARG A 66 -8.04 10.59 5.82
CA ARG A 66 -6.71 11.15 6.09
C ARG A 66 -6.74 12.60 6.50
N LEU A 67 -7.64 13.40 5.92
CA LEU A 67 -7.77 14.81 6.27
C LEU A 67 -8.34 15.00 7.69
N PHE A 68 -9.13 14.04 8.16
CA PHE A 68 -9.71 14.02 9.51
C PHE A 68 -8.90 13.22 10.54
N ASP A 69 -7.66 12.83 10.22
CA ASP A 69 -6.80 12.01 11.08
C ASP A 69 -7.48 10.71 11.59
N LYS A 70 -8.44 10.19 10.84
CA LYS A 70 -9.13 8.94 11.16
C LYS A 70 -8.33 7.74 10.61
N PRO A 71 -8.35 6.59 11.31
CA PRO A 71 -7.67 5.39 10.83
C PRO A 71 -8.28 4.95 9.49
N VAL A 72 -7.47 4.94 8.44
CA VAL A 72 -7.88 4.47 7.12
C VAL A 72 -8.04 2.94 7.18
N PRO A 73 -9.13 2.36 6.64
CA PRO A 73 -9.28 0.90 6.60
C PRO A 73 -8.10 0.28 5.85
N LYS A 74 -7.45 -0.71 6.47
CA LYS A 74 -6.33 -1.44 5.88
C LYS A 74 -6.86 -2.35 4.76
N LEU A 75 -6.76 -1.90 3.51
CA LEU A 75 -7.05 -2.72 2.34
C LEU A 75 -5.81 -3.53 1.95
N PRO A 76 -5.97 -4.73 1.36
CA PRO A 76 -4.84 -5.53 0.87
C PRO A 76 -4.14 -4.91 -0.36
N LEU A 77 -4.69 -3.82 -0.91
CA LEU A 77 -4.18 -3.10 -2.06
C LEU A 77 -3.52 -1.80 -1.62
N LYS A 78 -2.42 -1.42 -2.30
CA LYS A 78 -1.84 -0.09 -2.14
C LYS A 78 -2.86 0.94 -2.61
N GLU A 79 -3.01 2.05 -1.87
CA GLU A 79 -4.00 3.08 -2.19
C GLU A 79 -3.90 3.62 -3.62
N ASN A 80 -2.69 3.80 -4.14
CA ASN A 80 -2.51 4.26 -5.52
C ASN A 80 -3.08 3.25 -6.53
N GLN A 81 -2.89 1.95 -6.27
CA GLN A 81 -3.48 0.89 -7.10
C GLN A 81 -5.00 0.88 -6.99
N PHE A 82 -5.54 1.14 -5.79
CA PHE A 82 -6.97 1.29 -5.59
C PHE A 82 -7.53 2.45 -6.45
N TYR A 83 -6.90 3.63 -6.43
CA TYR A 83 -7.38 4.77 -7.23
C TYR A 83 -7.30 4.51 -8.74
N VAL A 84 -6.22 3.86 -9.22
CA VAL A 84 -6.10 3.44 -10.63
C VAL A 84 -7.21 2.46 -10.99
N PHE A 85 -7.42 1.43 -10.18
CA PHE A 85 -8.46 0.43 -10.41
C PHE A 85 -9.86 1.06 -10.39
N SER A 86 -10.15 1.85 -9.36
CA SER A 86 -11.43 2.54 -9.17
C SER A 86 -11.75 3.44 -10.36
N SER A 87 -10.82 4.30 -10.78
CA SER A 87 -11.01 5.19 -11.94
C SER A 87 -11.09 4.45 -13.27
N SER A 88 -10.35 3.35 -13.44
CA SER A 88 -10.42 2.51 -14.64
C SER A 88 -11.80 1.85 -14.78
N VAL A 89 -12.36 1.35 -13.67
CA VAL A 89 -13.72 0.81 -13.62
C VAL A 89 -14.74 1.90 -13.94
N SER A 90 -14.64 3.09 -13.34
CA SER A 90 -15.54 4.21 -13.64
C SER A 90 -15.49 4.61 -15.11
N LEU A 91 -14.29 4.77 -15.69
CA LEU A 91 -14.12 5.12 -17.11
C LEU A 91 -14.69 4.05 -18.02
N THR A 92 -14.45 2.77 -17.72
CA THR A 92 -15.01 1.66 -18.50
C THR A 92 -16.53 1.70 -18.46
N MET A 93 -17.13 1.92 -17.29
CA MET A 93 -18.59 2.04 -17.16
C MET A 93 -19.14 3.24 -17.92
N LEU A 94 -18.49 4.40 -17.86
CA LEU A 94 -18.90 5.59 -18.61
C LEU A 94 -18.81 5.39 -20.13
N VAL A 95 -17.73 4.75 -20.62
CA VAL A 95 -17.58 4.42 -22.04
C VAL A 95 -18.62 3.40 -22.48
N LEU A 96 -18.90 2.38 -21.66
CA LEU A 96 -19.99 1.43 -21.93
C LEU A 96 -21.36 2.13 -21.95
N SER A 97 -21.61 3.07 -21.05
CA SER A 97 -22.83 3.89 -21.06
C SER A 97 -22.98 4.68 -22.34
N ILE A 98 -21.91 5.33 -22.82
CA ILE A 98 -21.88 6.01 -24.13
C ILE A 98 -22.21 5.02 -25.25
N SER A 99 -21.53 3.86 -25.25
CA SER A 99 -21.71 2.84 -26.28
C SER A 99 -23.13 2.30 -26.34
N VAL A 100 -23.75 2.02 -25.18
CA VAL A 100 -25.13 1.53 -25.08
C VAL A 100 -26.11 2.62 -25.51
N PHE A 101 -25.89 3.86 -25.07
CA PHE A 101 -26.72 5.00 -25.43
C PHE A 101 -26.78 5.23 -26.95
N PHE A 102 -25.65 5.13 -27.64
CA PHE A 102 -25.57 5.29 -29.09
C PHE A 102 -26.01 4.05 -29.89
N HIS A 103 -26.35 2.95 -29.24
CA HIS A 103 -26.82 1.76 -29.94
C HIS A 103 -28.23 1.99 -30.53
N ASN A 104 -28.46 1.57 -31.79
CA ASN A 104 -29.73 1.81 -32.51
C ASN A 104 -30.94 1.11 -31.87
N SER A 105 -30.72 0.00 -31.18
CA SER A 105 -31.80 -0.72 -30.46
C SER A 105 -32.17 -0.08 -29.12
N PHE A 106 -31.40 0.91 -28.66
CA PHE A 106 -31.62 1.57 -27.38
C PHE A 106 -32.46 2.83 -27.62
N GLY A 107 -33.70 2.84 -27.15
CA GLY A 107 -34.68 3.90 -27.42
C GLY A 107 -35.39 3.68 -28.75
N VAL A 108 -36.60 3.12 -28.70
CA VAL A 108 -37.40 2.86 -29.91
C VAL A 108 -37.98 4.19 -30.39
N SER A 109 -37.56 4.65 -31.57
CA SER A 109 -38.18 5.79 -32.30
C SER A 109 -37.83 7.22 -31.84
N LEU A 110 -36.59 7.47 -31.43
CA LEU A 110 -36.13 8.83 -31.09
C LEU A 110 -35.41 9.51 -32.25
N VAL A 111 -35.64 10.81 -32.39
CA VAL A 111 -35.01 11.62 -33.44
C VAL A 111 -33.70 12.23 -33.01
N ASP A 112 -33.60 12.67 -31.75
CA ASP A 112 -32.41 13.35 -31.26
C ASP A 112 -31.94 12.76 -29.92
N LYS A 113 -30.78 12.11 -29.95
CA LYS A 113 -30.05 11.64 -28.77
C LYS A 113 -29.03 12.69 -28.36
N SER A 114 -29.19 13.28 -27.19
CA SER A 114 -28.25 14.28 -26.66
C SER A 114 -27.51 13.76 -25.42
N ILE A 115 -26.18 13.93 -25.41
CA ILE A 115 -25.36 13.66 -24.24
C ILE A 115 -25.52 14.81 -23.25
N GLY A 116 -25.81 14.48 -21.99
CA GLY A 116 -25.95 15.43 -20.90
C GLY A 116 -24.61 15.80 -20.24
N VAL A 117 -24.61 16.92 -19.51
CA VAL A 117 -23.42 17.46 -18.83
C VAL A 117 -22.82 16.51 -17.77
N GLY A 118 -23.67 15.69 -17.12
CA GLY A 118 -23.24 14.76 -16.09
C GLY A 118 -22.28 13.70 -16.61
N LEU A 119 -22.47 13.25 -17.84
CA LEU A 119 -21.60 12.26 -18.48
C LEU A 119 -20.19 12.84 -18.74
N TYR A 120 -20.12 14.08 -19.23
CA TYR A 120 -18.84 14.79 -19.42
C TYR A 120 -18.13 14.99 -18.08
N LEU A 121 -18.84 15.43 -17.04
CA LEU A 121 -18.25 15.60 -15.71
C LEU A 121 -17.76 14.27 -15.11
N GLY A 122 -18.51 13.18 -15.33
CA GLY A 122 -18.07 11.83 -14.98
C GLY A 122 -16.76 11.47 -15.66
N LEU A 123 -16.67 11.64 -16.98
CA LEU A 123 -15.46 11.34 -17.76
C LEU A 123 -14.26 12.17 -17.32
N PHE A 124 -14.43 13.49 -17.20
CA PHE A 124 -13.37 14.39 -16.77
C PHE A 124 -12.96 14.11 -15.33
N GLY A 125 -13.92 13.91 -14.42
CA GLY A 125 -13.66 13.59 -13.02
C GLY A 125 -12.86 12.29 -12.88
N SER A 126 -13.33 11.20 -13.49
CA SER A 126 -12.62 9.91 -13.48
C SER A 126 -11.27 9.98 -14.19
N GLY A 127 -11.14 10.74 -15.29
CA GLY A 127 -9.86 10.96 -15.97
C GLY A 127 -8.84 11.70 -15.10
N ILE A 128 -9.27 12.74 -14.38
CA ILE A 128 -8.43 13.46 -13.41
C ILE A 128 -7.97 12.52 -12.29
N VAL A 129 -8.87 11.71 -11.72
CA VAL A 129 -8.52 10.69 -10.71
C VAL A 129 -7.45 9.74 -11.24
N MET A 130 -7.64 9.23 -12.46
CA MET A 130 -6.70 8.28 -13.08
C MET A 130 -5.32 8.91 -13.30
N LEU A 131 -5.26 10.12 -13.85
CA LEU A 131 -4.00 10.85 -14.04
C LEU A 131 -3.29 11.12 -12.72
N GLY A 132 -4.03 11.56 -11.70
CA GLY A 132 -3.49 11.75 -10.35
C GLY A 132 -2.93 10.45 -9.77
N ALA A 133 -3.65 9.35 -9.92
CA ALA A 133 -3.21 8.05 -9.43
C ALA A 133 -1.96 7.53 -10.15
N ILE A 134 -1.85 7.72 -11.47
CA ILE A 134 -0.65 7.34 -12.25
C ILE A 134 0.56 8.17 -11.84
N ILE A 135 0.39 9.49 -11.67
CA ILE A 135 1.47 10.37 -11.18
C ILE A 135 1.90 9.94 -9.76
N ALA A 136 0.95 9.61 -8.89
CA ALA A 136 1.23 9.11 -7.54
C ALA A 136 2.03 7.79 -7.57
N LEU A 137 1.69 6.89 -8.50
CA LEU A 137 2.36 5.61 -8.66
C LEU A 137 3.81 5.81 -9.12
N ARG A 138 4.02 6.64 -10.15
CA ARG A 138 5.36 6.95 -10.69
C ARG A 138 6.26 7.62 -9.66
N ASN A 139 5.72 8.55 -8.87
CA ASN A 139 6.51 9.26 -7.86
C ASN A 139 6.92 8.36 -6.68
N ARG A 140 6.16 7.30 -6.37
CA ARG A 140 6.53 6.32 -5.33
C ARG A 140 7.59 5.32 -5.77
N GLU A 141 7.79 5.10 -7.06
CA GLU A 141 8.91 4.30 -7.55
C GLU A 141 10.26 5.04 -7.41
N ILE A 142 10.22 6.36 -7.19
CA ILE A 142 11.42 7.21 -7.07
C ILE A 142 11.78 7.48 -5.60
N SER A 143 10.93 7.11 -4.63
CA SER A 143 11.33 7.08 -3.22
C SER A 143 12.11 5.78 -2.94
N PHE A 144 13.44 5.85 -3.08
CA PHE A 144 14.38 4.89 -2.49
C PHE A 144 14.38 5.00 -0.94
N ASP A 145 13.22 4.99 -0.30
CA ASP A 145 13.07 4.76 1.13
C ASP A 145 12.82 3.25 1.27
N VAL A 146 13.69 2.34 1.75
CA VAL A 146 14.90 2.42 2.58
C VAL A 146 14.83 3.41 3.74
N GLU A 147 13.62 3.74 4.17
CA GLU A 147 13.32 3.81 5.60
C GLU A 147 12.82 2.39 5.97
N GLY A 148 13.69 1.39 6.12
CA GLY A 148 14.91 1.50 6.89
C GLY A 148 14.62 1.68 8.39
N ASN A 149 13.38 1.50 8.85
CA ASN A 149 13.16 1.19 10.26
C ASN A 149 13.33 -0.33 10.45
N LEU A 150 14.57 -0.79 10.31
CA LEU A 150 15.01 -2.02 10.95
C LEU A 150 14.96 -1.75 12.45
N GLU A 151 13.78 -1.84 13.06
CA GLU A 151 13.75 -2.17 14.48
C GLU A 151 14.51 -3.51 14.58
N PRO A 152 15.65 -3.56 15.28
CA PRO A 152 16.35 -4.81 15.46
C PRO A 152 15.39 -5.75 16.20
N LEU A 153 14.85 -6.74 15.50
CA LEU A 153 13.96 -7.77 16.05
C LEU A 153 14.63 -8.62 17.15
N ILE A 154 15.91 -8.41 17.39
CA ILE A 154 16.69 -9.05 18.43
C ILE A 154 17.53 -7.97 19.08
N ASP A 155 17.12 -7.52 20.26
CA ASP A 155 18.00 -6.81 21.17
C ASP A 155 19.01 -7.85 21.69
N VAL A 156 20.14 -8.02 21.00
CA VAL A 156 21.18 -9.04 21.31
C VAL A 156 21.83 -8.78 22.68
N ASN A 157 21.38 -7.77 23.44
CA ASN A 157 22.05 -7.31 24.64
C ASN A 157 21.35 -7.66 25.97
N GLU A 158 20.19 -8.34 26.00
CA GLU A 158 19.51 -8.65 27.27
C GLU A 158 19.44 -10.13 27.69
N GLU A 159 19.68 -11.10 26.79
CA GLU A 159 19.60 -12.52 27.17
C GLU A 159 20.91 -13.18 27.62
N HIS A 160 22.06 -12.49 27.52
CA HIS A 160 23.32 -13.00 28.11
C HIS A 160 23.57 -12.55 29.56
N ARG A 161 22.62 -11.88 30.20
CA ARG A 161 22.80 -11.37 31.58
C ARG A 161 21.86 -11.98 32.62
N LYS A 162 21.16 -13.06 32.29
CA LYS A 162 20.35 -13.82 33.25
C LYS A 162 20.49 -15.31 33.01
N THR A 163 21.66 -15.87 33.31
CA THR A 163 21.86 -17.16 34.00
C THR A 163 23.29 -17.64 33.77
N GLN A 164 24.23 -17.09 34.52
CA GLN A 164 25.37 -17.90 34.97
C GLN A 164 25.84 -17.30 36.29
N PRO A 165 25.71 -18.04 37.42
CA PRO A 165 26.20 -17.55 38.69
C PRO A 165 27.72 -17.42 38.58
N LEU A 166 28.23 -16.26 39.01
CA LEU A 166 29.65 -15.91 39.01
C LEU A 166 30.54 -16.99 39.68
N ASP A 167 29.94 -17.88 40.47
CA ASP A 167 30.59 -19.03 41.11
C ASP A 167 31.06 -20.12 40.14
N GLU A 168 30.36 -20.40 39.04
CA GLU A 168 30.80 -21.46 38.10
C GLU A 168 32.01 -21.02 37.28
N ALA A 169 32.04 -19.76 36.83
CA ALA A 169 33.19 -19.22 36.09
C ALA A 169 34.45 -19.18 36.96
N MET A 170 34.30 -18.96 38.28
CA MET A 170 35.42 -19.00 39.22
C MET A 170 35.91 -20.45 39.47
N LYS A 171 34.98 -21.41 39.55
CA LYS A 171 35.30 -22.83 39.74
C LYS A 171 35.97 -23.47 38.51
N VAL A 172 35.58 -23.05 37.30
CA VAL A 172 36.23 -23.49 36.06
C VAL A 172 37.64 -22.89 35.95
N LYS A 173 37.83 -21.62 36.32
CA LYS A 173 39.17 -21.01 36.34
C LYS A 173 40.12 -21.68 37.33
N SER A 174 39.65 -22.02 38.53
CA SER A 174 40.49 -22.73 39.51
C SER A 174 40.84 -24.14 39.04
N ALA A 175 39.88 -24.89 38.47
CA ALA A 175 40.14 -26.24 37.96
C ALA A 175 41.12 -26.26 36.77
N VAL A 176 41.06 -25.25 35.89
CA VAL A 176 42.02 -25.10 34.79
C VAL A 176 43.40 -24.73 35.31
N GLN A 177 43.50 -23.85 36.31
CA GLN A 177 44.78 -23.48 36.90
C GLN A 177 45.45 -24.67 37.60
N ASP A 178 44.68 -25.45 38.39
CA ASP A 178 45.19 -26.65 39.06
C ASP A 178 45.71 -27.70 38.04
N SER A 179 45.02 -27.85 36.91
CA SER A 179 45.45 -28.76 35.84
C SER A 179 46.74 -28.31 35.15
N ILE A 180 46.92 -26.99 34.98
CA ILE A 180 48.15 -26.42 34.40
C ILE A 180 49.32 -26.60 35.37
N ASP A 181 49.12 -26.32 36.65
CA ASP A 181 50.16 -26.44 37.67
C ASP A 181 50.60 -27.92 37.83
N GLU A 182 49.65 -28.87 37.78
CA GLU A 182 49.95 -30.30 37.77
C GLU A 182 50.81 -30.71 36.55
N PHE A 183 50.44 -30.27 35.35
CA PHE A 183 51.21 -30.54 34.13
C PHE A 183 52.63 -29.96 34.18
N THR A 184 52.77 -28.75 34.71
CA THR A 184 54.05 -28.06 34.79
C THR A 184 54.99 -28.75 35.78
N SER A 185 54.44 -29.24 36.91
CA SER A 185 55.22 -30.01 37.90
C SER A 185 55.71 -31.36 37.38
N HIS A 186 54.96 -32.01 36.48
CA HIS A 186 55.38 -33.25 35.83
C HIS A 186 56.50 -33.02 34.82
N ALA A 187 56.42 -31.96 34.02
CA ALA A 187 57.48 -31.60 33.07
C ALA A 187 58.81 -31.28 33.77
N GLU A 188 58.75 -30.64 34.94
CA GLU A 188 59.95 -30.29 35.70
C GLU A 188 60.64 -31.53 36.30
N ARG A 189 59.88 -32.52 36.78
CA ARG A 189 60.44 -33.79 37.30
C ARG A 189 61.18 -34.60 36.24
N ASP A 190 60.65 -34.69 35.03
CA ASP A 190 61.29 -35.42 33.92
C ASP A 190 62.59 -34.74 33.47
N SER A 191 62.68 -33.41 33.57
CA SER A 191 63.90 -32.67 33.23
C SER A 191 65.05 -32.92 34.22
N THR A 192 64.75 -33.10 35.51
CA THR A 192 65.75 -33.42 36.54
C THR A 192 66.28 -34.85 36.48
N GLN A 193 65.49 -35.84 36.05
CA GLN A 193 65.98 -37.22 35.90
C GLN A 193 66.90 -37.42 34.68
N SER A 194 66.77 -36.58 33.64
CA SER A 194 67.62 -36.66 32.45
C SER A 194 69.03 -36.09 32.67
N ALA A 195 69.23 -35.23 33.68
CA ALA A 195 70.53 -34.64 33.99
C ALA A 195 71.49 -35.61 34.72
N ASP A 196 70.96 -36.57 35.49
CA ASP A 196 71.78 -37.46 36.35
C ASP A 196 72.29 -38.73 35.62
N THR A 197 71.89 -38.95 34.37
CA THR A 197 72.27 -40.16 33.59
C THR A 197 73.48 -39.94 32.67
N LYS A 198 74.09 -38.73 32.66
CA LYS A 198 75.24 -38.42 31.79
C LYS A 198 76.62 -38.55 32.42
N ASP A 199 76.72 -38.85 33.71
CA ASP A 199 78.01 -39.01 34.41
C ASP A 199 78.46 -40.47 34.62
N ILE A 200 77.79 -41.44 34.00
CA ILE A 200 78.18 -42.87 34.06
C ILE A 200 78.36 -43.43 32.65
N GLN A 201 79.34 -42.93 31.90
CA GLN A 201 80.03 -43.68 30.85
C GLN A 201 81.33 -42.96 30.48
N SER A 202 82.35 -43.22 31.30
CA SER A 202 83.76 -43.22 30.90
C SER A 202 84.09 -44.50 30.14
#